data_AF-A0A383D5M6-F1
#
_entry.id   AF-A0A383D5M6-F1
#
_cell.length_a   1.000
_cell.length_b   1.000
_cell.length_c   1.000
_cell.angle_alpha   90.00
_cell.angle_beta   90.00
_cell.angle_gamma   90.00
#
_symmetry.space_group_name_H-M   'P 1'
#
loop_
_entity.id
_entity.type
_entity.pdbx_description
1 polymer ?
#
loop_
_entity_poly.entity_id
_entity_poly.type
_entity_poly.pdbx_seq_one_letter_code
_entity_poly.pdbx_strand_id
1 'polypeptide(L)'
;SAGQAIARVEGANQYYSGLMIRNNYSSVQSQWHVAAAGGRSGWGDTNGNFIIRDDTTNSTGIEIVRGAGGATGALYIDTQGYVGIGVIPETSAANDNSGIFVGGLGGLWGKTAAAAAKHTTLSNNVYDHPSTGQAAIVTDEGAKITLTNGTLQLTTTSAATTADAAHSWNYGLNINNKGNVGVNIVYSDYRMQINGNSTTMNNGTGACLAINSTDNTTSMVMLGCAQDINAAGIGYN
;
A
#
# COMPACT_ATOMS: atom_id res chain seq x y z
N SER A 1 7.37 -41.38 22.93
CA SER A 1 6.50 -40.92 24.04
C SER A 1 6.54 -39.40 24.06
N ALA A 2 5.39 -38.72 24.14
CA ALA A 2 5.37 -37.26 24.30
C ALA A 2 5.65 -36.93 25.76
N GLY A 3 6.93 -36.88 26.13
CA GLY A 3 7.35 -36.44 27.47
C GLY A 3 7.25 -34.93 27.56
N GLN A 4 6.41 -34.42 28.47
CA GLN A 4 6.40 -33.01 28.83
C GLN A 4 7.36 -32.81 30.01
N ALA A 5 8.33 -31.91 29.89
CA ALA A 5 9.15 -31.46 31.01
C ALA A 5 8.70 -30.05 31.41
N ILE A 6 8.26 -29.89 32.66
CA ILE A 6 7.88 -28.59 33.24
C ILE A 6 8.96 -28.20 34.25
N ALA A 7 9.64 -27.08 34.02
CA ALA A 7 10.59 -26.51 34.97
C ALA A 7 9.97 -25.24 35.60
N ARG A 8 9.74 -25.27 36.92
CA ARG A 8 9.30 -24.10 37.70
C ARG A 8 10.52 -23.55 38.45
N VAL A 9 10.84 -22.29 38.21
CA VAL A 9 11.95 -21.60 38.87
C VAL A 9 11.35 -20.53 39.78
N GLU A 10 11.53 -20.67 41.10
CA GLU A 10 11.02 -19.74 42.10
C GLU A 10 12.15 -19.24 43.00
N GLY A 11 12.13 -17.93 43.29
CA GLY A 11 13.05 -17.32 44.22
C GLY A 11 12.64 -15.88 44.53
N ALA A 12 12.70 -15.48 45.79
CA ALA A 12 12.56 -14.07 46.18
C ALA A 12 13.90 -13.34 45.96
N ASN A 13 13.85 -12.12 45.40
CA ASN A 13 15.03 -11.26 45.17
C ASN A 13 16.13 -11.88 44.28
N GLN A 14 15.79 -12.80 43.37
CA GLN A 14 16.74 -13.33 42.38
C GLN A 14 16.58 -12.60 41.05
N TYR A 15 17.69 -12.10 40.50
CA TYR A 15 17.76 -11.55 39.14
C TYR A 15 18.18 -12.67 38.18
N TYR A 16 17.24 -13.25 37.45
CA TYR A 16 17.56 -14.22 36.42
C TYR A 16 17.97 -13.50 35.12
N SER A 17 19.12 -13.86 34.55
CA SER A 17 19.64 -13.28 33.29
C SER A 17 18.94 -13.83 32.03
N GLY A 18 18.04 -14.82 32.19
CA GLY A 18 17.29 -15.48 31.12
C GLY A 18 17.16 -16.99 31.33
N LEU A 19 16.41 -17.65 30.45
CA LEU A 19 16.26 -19.11 30.37
C LEU A 19 16.90 -19.59 29.06
N MET A 20 17.76 -20.62 29.13
CA MET A 20 18.28 -21.29 27.94
C MET A 20 17.68 -22.70 27.85
N ILE A 21 16.97 -22.99 26.76
CA ILE A 21 16.47 -24.33 26.45
C ILE A 21 17.46 -24.97 25.46
N ARG A 22 18.05 -26.10 25.85
CA ARG A 22 18.96 -26.86 24.98
C ARG A 22 18.33 -28.18 24.60
N ASN A 23 18.20 -28.43 23.30
CA ASN A 23 17.86 -29.74 22.79
C ASN A 23 19.17 -30.45 22.36
N ASN A 24 19.56 -31.46 23.13
CA ASN A 24 20.69 -32.34 22.82
C ASN A 24 20.19 -33.58 22.09
N TYR A 25 19.79 -33.42 20.82
CA TYR A 25 19.64 -34.55 19.91
C TYR A 25 20.99 -34.81 19.23
N SER A 26 21.42 -36.06 19.15
CA SER A 26 22.84 -36.46 19.06
C SER A 26 23.60 -36.12 17.77
N SER A 27 23.10 -35.20 16.94
CA SER A 27 23.80 -34.69 15.75
C SER A 27 23.53 -33.22 15.42
N VAL A 28 22.55 -32.56 16.05
CA VAL A 28 22.27 -31.12 15.88
C VAL A 28 21.87 -30.56 17.24
N GLN A 29 22.72 -29.70 17.81
CA GLN A 29 22.37 -28.97 19.02
C GLN A 29 21.56 -27.74 18.64
N SER A 30 20.35 -27.62 19.18
CA SER A 30 19.57 -26.39 19.10
C SER A 30 19.56 -25.74 20.48
N GLN A 31 20.01 -24.48 20.55
CA GLN A 31 19.95 -23.67 21.76
C GLN A 31 18.94 -22.56 21.54
N TRP A 32 17.95 -22.45 22.43
CA TRP A 32 16.94 -21.40 22.39
C TRP A 32 17.13 -20.53 23.62
N HIS A 33 17.56 -19.28 23.41
CA HIS A 33 17.78 -18.32 24.49
C HIS A 33 16.51 -17.52 24.70
N VAL A 34 15.75 -17.87 25.73
CA VAL A 34 14.56 -17.17 26.18
C VAL A 34 14.98 -16.12 27.20
N ALA A 35 15.36 -14.93 26.73
CA ALA A 35 15.62 -13.79 27.60
C ALA A 35 14.34 -12.95 27.75
N ALA A 36 14.03 -12.52 28.98
CA ALA A 36 13.08 -11.44 29.23
C ALA A 36 13.88 -10.17 29.51
N ALA A 37 13.65 -9.10 28.76
CA ALA A 37 14.14 -7.77 29.14
C ALA A 37 13.21 -7.23 30.25
N GLY A 38 13.82 -6.78 31.35
CA GLY A 38 13.15 -6.55 32.62
C GLY A 38 12.05 -5.47 32.62
N GLY A 39 11.01 -5.76 33.40
CA GLY A 39 9.92 -4.89 33.85
C GLY A 39 9.32 -5.51 35.11
N ARG A 40 8.53 -4.75 35.88
CA ARG A 40 8.05 -5.11 37.23
C ARG A 40 7.07 -6.31 37.26
N SER A 41 6.65 -6.83 36.12
CA SER A 41 5.85 -8.05 36.00
C SER A 41 6.18 -8.79 34.69
N GLY A 42 6.02 -10.11 34.74
CA GLY A 42 6.65 -11.10 33.87
C GLY A 42 6.12 -11.19 32.44
N TRP A 43 6.27 -12.37 31.85
CA TRP A 43 5.77 -12.72 30.51
C TRP A 43 4.34 -12.17 30.27
N GLY A 44 4.21 -11.21 29.36
CA GLY A 44 2.90 -10.68 28.94
C GLY A 44 2.51 -9.31 29.50
N ASP A 45 3.36 -8.64 30.28
CA ASP A 45 3.16 -7.21 30.53
C ASP A 45 3.39 -6.37 29.26
N THR A 46 2.87 -5.14 29.24
CA THR A 46 2.77 -4.20 28.10
C THR A 46 4.07 -3.94 27.30
N ASN A 47 5.23 -4.48 27.70
CA ASN A 47 6.53 -4.30 27.06
C ASN A 47 7.38 -5.59 26.96
N GLY A 48 6.79 -6.78 27.13
CA GLY A 48 7.51 -8.05 26.99
C GLY A 48 7.82 -8.39 25.53
N ASN A 49 9.10 -8.37 25.15
CA ASN A 49 9.53 -8.90 23.85
C ASN A 49 9.79 -10.39 23.92
N PHE A 50 9.07 -11.14 23.10
CA PHE A 50 9.40 -12.53 22.81
C PHE A 50 10.36 -12.55 21.62
N ILE A 51 11.64 -12.77 21.90
CA ILE A 51 12.69 -12.85 20.89
C ILE A 51 13.00 -14.33 20.64
N ILE A 52 12.68 -14.85 19.46
CA ILE A 52 13.22 -16.13 18.99
C ILE A 52 14.45 -15.83 18.14
N ARG A 53 15.63 -16.13 18.68
CA ARG A 53 16.87 -16.20 17.88
C ARG A 53 17.12 -17.66 17.54
N ASP A 54 17.20 -17.97 16.26
CA ASP A 54 17.91 -19.15 15.80
C ASP A 54 19.39 -18.76 15.75
N ASP A 55 20.22 -19.41 16.55
CA ASP A 55 21.66 -19.18 16.65
C ASP A 55 22.39 -20.35 15.96
N THR A 56 22.08 -20.56 14.68
CA THR A 56 22.90 -21.40 13.81
C THR A 56 23.60 -20.49 12.80
N THR A 57 24.75 -20.92 12.28
CA THR A 57 25.63 -20.08 11.44
C THR A 57 25.01 -19.58 10.12
N ASN A 58 23.74 -19.91 9.85
CA ASN A 58 22.98 -19.55 8.64
C ASN A 58 21.55 -19.05 8.95
N SER A 59 21.27 -18.51 10.13
CA SER A 59 19.90 -18.10 10.48
C SER A 59 19.48 -16.81 9.77
N THR A 60 18.61 -16.93 8.76
CA THR A 60 17.74 -15.85 8.23
C THR A 60 16.55 -15.63 9.18
N GLY A 61 16.83 -15.44 10.47
CA GLY A 61 15.81 -15.26 11.48
C GLY A 61 15.07 -13.94 11.28
N ILE A 62 13.74 -13.98 11.28
CA ILE A 62 12.89 -12.80 11.26
C ILE A 62 13.14 -12.02 12.56
N GLU A 63 13.90 -10.92 12.47
CA GLU A 63 14.11 -10.01 13.58
C GLU A 63 12.90 -9.08 13.72
N ILE A 64 11.84 -9.53 14.41
CA ILE A 64 10.79 -8.62 14.88
C ILE A 64 11.28 -8.01 16.20
N VAL A 65 12.03 -6.92 16.10
CA VAL A 65 12.22 -6.02 17.24
C VAL A 65 10.92 -5.25 17.40
N ARG A 66 10.00 -5.72 18.27
CA ARG A 66 9.00 -4.81 18.84
C ARG A 66 9.74 -3.88 19.81
N GLY A 67 10.46 -2.90 19.30
CA GLY A 67 11.17 -1.96 20.15
C GLY A 67 10.14 -1.26 21.04
N ALA A 68 10.24 -1.45 22.36
CA ALA A 68 9.44 -0.69 23.31
C ALA A 68 9.67 0.81 23.06
N GLY A 69 8.69 1.49 22.47
CA GLY A 69 8.62 2.95 22.38
C GLY A 69 9.75 3.69 21.66
N GLY A 70 10.54 3.03 20.80
CA GLY A 70 11.57 3.70 20.01
C GLY A 70 10.97 4.36 18.77
N ALA A 71 11.21 5.66 18.57
CA ALA A 71 10.77 6.43 17.39
C ALA A 71 11.38 5.96 16.05
N THR A 72 12.26 4.95 16.07
CA THR A 72 13.06 4.49 14.93
C THR A 72 13.27 2.98 15.02
N GLY A 73 12.56 2.22 14.19
CA GLY A 73 12.75 0.78 14.00
C GLY A 73 12.82 0.45 12.50
N ALA A 74 13.65 -0.53 12.12
CA ALA A 74 13.74 -0.98 10.73
C ALA A 74 12.44 -1.67 10.27
N LEU A 75 11.78 -2.39 11.18
CA LEU A 75 10.49 -3.03 10.99
C LEU A 75 9.63 -2.80 12.24
N TYR A 76 8.43 -2.25 12.07
CA TYR A 76 7.44 -2.03 13.12
C TYR A 76 6.14 -2.72 12.74
N ILE A 77 5.47 -3.38 13.69
CA ILE A 77 4.12 -3.91 13.48
C ILE A 77 3.24 -3.31 14.57
N ASP A 78 2.24 -2.53 14.17
CA ASP A 78 1.34 -1.84 15.09
C ASP A 78 0.14 -2.72 15.50
N THR A 79 -0.69 -2.22 16.41
CA THR A 79 -1.88 -2.95 16.88
C THR A 79 -3.01 -3.01 15.87
N GLN A 80 -2.98 -2.18 14.83
CA GLN A 80 -3.95 -2.09 13.75
C GLN A 80 -3.59 -3.03 12.59
N GLY A 81 -2.41 -3.66 12.62
CA GLY A 81 -1.93 -4.57 11.60
C GLY A 81 -1.13 -3.89 10.49
N TYR A 82 -0.69 -2.65 10.69
CA TYR A 82 0.26 -2.00 9.80
C TYR A 82 1.69 -2.45 10.06
N VAL A 83 2.42 -2.60 8.97
CA VAL A 83 3.86 -2.84 8.98
C VAL A 83 4.58 -1.57 8.56
N GLY A 84 5.41 -0.99 9.42
CA GLY A 84 6.29 0.13 9.07
C GLY A 84 7.69 -0.36 8.73
N ILE A 85 8.25 0.10 7.62
CA ILE A 85 9.65 -0.17 7.23
C ILE A 85 10.41 1.15 7.21
N GLY A 86 11.34 1.31 8.15
CA GLY A 86 12.06 2.57 8.38
C GLY A 86 11.15 3.73 8.79
N VAL A 87 9.94 3.42 9.28
CA VAL A 87 8.91 4.38 9.69
C VAL A 87 8.02 3.75 10.77
N ILE A 88 7.45 4.57 11.63
CA ILE A 88 6.31 4.17 12.47
C ILE A 88 5.03 4.48 11.66
N PRO A 89 4.19 3.47 11.35
CA PRO A 89 2.90 3.68 10.69
C PRO A 89 2.07 4.77 11.37
N GLU A 90 1.25 5.46 10.58
CA GLU A 90 0.43 6.55 11.09
C GLU A 90 -0.56 6.04 12.15
N THR A 91 -0.41 6.53 13.39
CA THR A 91 -1.15 6.04 14.56
C THR A 91 -2.64 6.34 14.49
N SER A 92 -3.01 7.36 13.72
CA SER A 92 -4.40 7.78 13.51
C SER A 92 -5.05 7.10 12.30
N ALA A 93 -4.47 6.04 11.74
CA ALA A 93 -5.11 5.31 10.64
C ALA A 93 -6.44 4.66 11.09
N ALA A 94 -7.40 4.59 10.17
CA ALA A 94 -8.72 4.02 10.42
C ALA A 94 -8.62 2.54 10.82
N ASN A 95 -9.46 2.09 11.75
CA ASN A 95 -9.41 0.70 12.24
C ASN A 95 -9.98 -0.34 11.25
N ASP A 96 -10.49 0.09 10.09
CA ASP A 96 -11.01 -0.79 9.03
C ASP A 96 -10.04 -0.92 7.84
N ASN A 97 -8.74 -0.68 8.07
CA ASN A 97 -7.68 -0.84 7.08
C ASN A 97 -6.46 -1.60 7.65
N SER A 98 -5.58 -2.04 6.75
CA SER A 98 -4.29 -2.64 7.08
C SER A 98 -3.33 -2.43 5.91
N GLY A 99 -2.02 -2.51 6.15
CA GLY A 99 -1.05 -2.30 5.08
C GLY A 99 0.40 -2.21 5.50
N ILE A 100 1.21 -1.64 4.63
CA ILE A 100 2.65 -1.43 4.80
C ILE A 100 2.94 0.03 4.54
N PHE A 101 3.66 0.70 5.44
CA PHE A 101 4.25 2.01 5.23
C PHE A 101 5.76 1.92 5.06
N VAL A 102 6.32 2.70 4.14
CA VAL A 102 7.75 2.71 3.82
C VAL A 102 8.26 4.14 3.75
N GLY A 103 9.38 4.41 4.43
CA GLY A 103 10.13 5.67 4.28
C GLY A 103 9.34 6.95 4.60
N GLY A 104 8.46 6.93 5.60
CA GLY A 104 7.73 8.12 6.06
C GLY A 104 6.42 8.39 5.33
N LEU A 105 6.43 8.33 3.99
CA LEU A 105 5.31 8.79 3.17
C LEU A 105 4.71 7.71 2.27
N GLY A 106 5.47 6.66 1.93
CA GLY A 106 4.99 5.61 1.04
C GLY A 106 4.05 4.65 1.77
N GLY A 107 2.96 4.24 1.13
CA GLY A 107 2.01 3.29 1.72
C GLY A 107 1.40 2.34 0.70
N LEU A 108 1.27 1.06 1.05
CA LEU A 108 0.44 0.06 0.36
C LEU A 108 -0.56 -0.49 1.37
N TRP A 109 -1.84 -0.17 1.21
CA TRP A 109 -2.85 -0.51 2.20
C TRP A 109 -4.20 -0.80 1.56
N GLY A 110 -5.08 -1.46 2.31
CA GLY A 110 -6.42 -1.78 1.86
C GLY A 110 -7.40 -1.91 3.01
N LYS A 111 -8.67 -1.76 2.69
CA LYS A 111 -9.75 -1.93 3.66
C LYS A 111 -9.88 -3.41 4.06
N THR A 112 -10.00 -3.68 5.36
CA THR A 112 -10.07 -5.05 5.92
C THR A 112 -11.47 -5.66 5.86
N ALA A 113 -12.51 -4.82 5.87
CA ALA A 113 -13.88 -5.28 5.72
C ALA A 113 -14.20 -5.68 4.28
N ALA A 114 -14.73 -6.89 4.08
CA ALA A 114 -15.23 -7.34 2.78
C ALA A 114 -16.59 -6.70 2.47
N ALA A 115 -16.58 -5.59 1.73
CA ALA A 115 -17.79 -4.88 1.29
C ALA A 115 -17.61 -4.24 -0.10
N ALA A 116 -18.72 -3.86 -0.73
CA ALA A 116 -18.68 -3.08 -1.97
C ALA A 116 -17.98 -1.72 -1.75
N ALA A 117 -17.35 -1.19 -2.80
CA ALA A 117 -16.59 0.07 -2.79
C ALA A 117 -15.35 0.11 -1.85
N LYS A 118 -14.93 -1.04 -1.32
CA LYS A 118 -13.66 -1.19 -0.63
C LYS A 118 -12.51 -1.26 -1.64
N HIS A 119 -11.34 -0.82 -1.20
CA HIS A 119 -10.23 -0.55 -2.11
C HIS A 119 -8.88 -0.97 -1.54
N THR A 120 -7.95 -1.18 -2.46
CA THR A 120 -6.51 -1.30 -2.21
C THR A 120 -5.81 -0.12 -2.87
N THR A 121 -4.85 0.46 -2.16
CA THR A 121 -4.19 1.70 -2.53
C THR A 121 -2.68 1.59 -2.39
N LEU A 122 -1.95 1.98 -3.44
CA LEU A 122 -0.56 2.41 -3.36
C LEU A 122 -0.54 3.94 -3.25
N SER A 123 0.21 4.49 -2.33
CA SER A 123 0.12 5.90 -1.94
C SER A 123 1.47 6.50 -1.61
N ASN A 124 1.54 7.83 -1.76
CA ASN A 124 2.60 8.67 -1.25
C ASN A 124 2.00 9.90 -0.57
N ASN A 125 2.32 10.10 0.70
CA ASN A 125 1.75 11.11 1.59
C ASN A 125 0.21 11.03 1.69
N VAL A 126 -0.31 9.79 1.72
CA VAL A 126 -1.74 9.52 1.89
C VAL A 126 -1.92 8.34 2.81
N TYR A 127 -2.80 8.49 3.78
CA TYR A 127 -3.34 7.38 4.55
C TYR A 127 -4.85 7.57 4.73
N ASP A 128 -5.51 6.55 5.24
CA ASP A 128 -6.94 6.57 5.50
C ASP A 128 -7.18 6.80 6.99
N HIS A 129 -7.69 7.99 7.31
CA HIS A 129 -7.94 8.51 8.64
C HIS A 129 -9.43 8.35 9.01
N PRO A 130 -9.77 7.94 10.24
CA PRO A 130 -11.13 7.54 10.62
C PRO A 130 -12.16 8.67 10.54
N SER A 131 -11.75 9.94 10.68
CA SER A 131 -12.68 11.07 10.66
C SER A 131 -12.57 11.98 9.43
N THR A 132 -11.39 12.06 8.81
CA THR A 132 -11.16 12.94 7.64
C THR A 132 -11.13 12.17 6.32
N GLY A 133 -11.16 10.83 6.36
CA GLY A 133 -11.03 9.99 5.18
C GLY A 133 -9.59 9.99 4.69
N GLN A 134 -9.36 10.16 3.39
CA GLN A 134 -8.01 10.13 2.85
C GLN A 134 -7.26 11.44 3.15
N ALA A 135 -6.28 11.35 4.05
CA ALA A 135 -5.60 12.47 4.66
C ALA A 135 -4.09 12.48 4.39
N ALA A 136 -3.47 13.64 4.57
CA ALA A 136 -2.03 13.83 4.42
C ALA A 136 -1.25 13.35 5.67
N ILE A 137 -0.12 12.68 5.46
CA ILE A 137 0.79 12.30 6.55
C ILE A 137 1.60 13.53 6.99
N VAL A 138 2.03 14.35 6.03
CA VAL A 138 2.73 15.63 6.24
C VAL A 138 2.11 16.71 5.37
N THR A 139 2.41 17.98 5.71
CA THR A 139 1.98 19.18 4.96
C THR A 139 2.65 19.26 3.58
N ASP A 140 2.15 18.48 2.62
CA ASP A 140 2.66 18.41 1.26
C ASP A 140 1.61 17.81 0.30
N GLU A 141 1.93 17.72 -1.00
CA GLU A 141 1.11 17.02 -1.98
C GLU A 141 0.92 15.53 -1.65
N GLY A 142 -0.18 14.96 -2.11
CA GLY A 142 -0.46 13.53 -2.05
C GLY A 142 -0.63 12.92 -3.44
N ALA A 143 -0.25 11.66 -3.58
CA ALA A 143 -0.50 10.88 -4.79
C ALA A 143 -0.91 9.45 -4.44
N LYS A 144 -1.78 8.86 -5.25
CA LYS A 144 -2.17 7.46 -5.08
C LYS A 144 -2.63 6.77 -6.37
N ILE A 145 -2.51 5.45 -6.34
CA ILE A 145 -3.12 4.50 -7.28
C ILE A 145 -4.10 3.65 -6.49
N THR A 146 -5.35 3.59 -6.91
CA THR A 146 -6.41 2.88 -6.18
C THR A 146 -7.14 1.90 -7.09
N LEU A 147 -7.35 0.68 -6.60
CA LEU A 147 -8.25 -0.31 -7.19
C LEU A 147 -9.51 -0.42 -6.34
N THR A 148 -10.66 -0.06 -6.91
CA THR A 148 -11.97 -0.09 -6.23
C THR A 148 -13.02 -0.70 -7.14
N ASN A 149 -13.65 -1.82 -6.73
CA ASN A 149 -14.76 -2.43 -7.47
C ASN A 149 -14.50 -2.60 -9.00
N GLY A 150 -13.30 -3.07 -9.37
CA GLY A 150 -12.88 -3.22 -10.77
C GLY A 150 -12.51 -1.92 -11.49
N THR A 151 -12.40 -0.80 -10.77
CA THR A 151 -11.96 0.50 -11.30
C THR A 151 -10.55 0.82 -10.81
N LEU A 152 -9.64 1.14 -11.74
CA LEU A 152 -8.29 1.62 -11.45
C LEU A 152 -8.23 3.14 -11.58
N GLN A 153 -7.71 3.82 -10.57
CA GLN A 153 -7.59 5.29 -10.54
C GLN A 153 -6.17 5.74 -10.18
N LEU A 154 -5.66 6.75 -10.90
CA LEU A 154 -4.46 7.49 -10.53
C LEU A 154 -4.87 8.92 -10.20
N THR A 155 -4.56 9.37 -8.99
CA THR A 155 -4.96 10.68 -8.50
C THR A 155 -3.83 11.38 -7.77
N THR A 156 -3.78 12.70 -7.89
CA THR A 156 -2.86 13.59 -7.16
C THR A 156 -3.64 14.70 -6.47
N THR A 157 -3.00 15.43 -5.57
CA THR A 157 -3.57 16.63 -4.93
C THR A 157 -2.60 17.79 -5.02
N SER A 158 -3.09 19.01 -4.76
CA SER A 158 -2.22 20.10 -4.30
C SER A 158 -1.80 19.86 -2.85
N ALA A 159 -0.77 20.57 -2.38
CA ALA A 159 -0.33 20.48 -0.99
C ALA A 159 -1.48 20.59 0.02
N ALA A 160 -1.47 19.69 1.00
CA ALA A 160 -2.34 19.77 2.16
C ALA A 160 -1.97 20.98 3.03
N THR A 161 -2.94 21.55 3.74
CA THR A 161 -2.70 22.72 4.60
C THR A 161 -1.98 22.35 5.91
N THR A 162 -2.18 21.12 6.39
CA THR A 162 -1.53 20.54 7.57
C THR A 162 -1.43 19.03 7.41
N ALA A 163 -0.64 18.36 8.27
CA ALA A 163 -0.84 16.93 8.53
C ALA A 163 -2.31 16.66 8.94
N ASP A 164 -2.80 15.45 8.63
CA ASP A 164 -4.15 14.94 8.88
C ASP A 164 -5.28 15.69 8.14
N ALA A 165 -4.95 16.72 7.37
CA ALA A 165 -5.91 17.43 6.53
C ALA A 165 -6.38 16.52 5.39
N ALA A 166 -7.68 16.63 5.06
CA ALA A 166 -8.26 15.92 3.94
C ALA A 166 -7.66 16.41 2.61
N HIS A 167 -7.32 15.47 1.75
CA HIS A 167 -6.82 15.74 0.42
C HIS A 167 -7.95 16.05 -0.57
N SER A 168 -7.77 17.07 -1.42
CA SER A 168 -8.65 17.37 -2.56
C SER A 168 -8.09 16.80 -3.85
N TRP A 169 -8.79 15.83 -4.45
CA TRP A 169 -8.23 14.97 -5.50
C TRP A 169 -8.44 15.47 -6.92
N ASN A 170 -7.34 15.54 -7.66
CA ASN A 170 -7.29 15.66 -9.11
C ASN A 170 -7.14 14.26 -9.72
N TYR A 171 -7.93 13.96 -10.75
CA TYR A 171 -7.96 12.65 -11.41
C TYR A 171 -7.14 12.66 -12.69
N GLY A 172 -6.04 11.91 -12.71
CA GLY A 172 -5.17 11.77 -13.88
C GLY A 172 -5.61 10.64 -14.82
N LEU A 173 -5.95 9.47 -14.26
CA LEU A 173 -6.41 8.30 -15.03
C LEU A 173 -7.56 7.61 -14.30
N ASN A 174 -8.59 7.19 -15.03
CA ASN A 174 -9.65 6.33 -14.53
C ASN A 174 -9.99 5.26 -15.56
N ILE A 175 -9.79 3.99 -15.21
CA ILE A 175 -10.21 2.83 -16.00
C ILE A 175 -11.34 2.15 -15.26
N ASN A 176 -12.54 2.09 -15.83
CA ASN A 176 -13.70 1.48 -15.18
C ASN A 176 -13.88 0.00 -15.54
N ASN A 177 -14.78 -0.68 -14.85
CA ASN A 177 -15.09 -2.10 -15.05
C ASN A 177 -15.79 -2.43 -16.39
N LYS A 178 -16.16 -1.42 -17.19
CA LYS A 178 -16.65 -1.57 -18.57
C LYS A 178 -15.53 -1.45 -19.61
N GLY A 179 -14.28 -1.20 -19.18
CA GLY A 179 -13.13 -1.00 -20.06
C GLY A 179 -12.99 0.43 -20.58
N ASN A 180 -13.76 1.40 -20.09
CA ASN A 180 -13.60 2.80 -20.51
C ASN A 180 -12.39 3.41 -19.81
N VAL A 181 -11.60 4.19 -20.57
CA VAL A 181 -10.40 4.88 -20.09
C VAL A 181 -10.60 6.39 -20.23
N GLY A 182 -10.63 7.09 -19.10
CA GLY A 182 -10.59 8.55 -19.03
C GLY A 182 -9.20 9.05 -18.61
N VAL A 183 -8.67 10.03 -19.34
CA VAL A 183 -7.38 10.71 -19.04
C VAL A 183 -7.68 12.17 -18.72
N ASN A 184 -7.22 12.66 -17.57
CA ASN A 184 -7.46 14.01 -17.05
C ASN A 184 -8.96 14.40 -16.90
N ILE A 185 -9.82 13.41 -16.65
CA ILE A 185 -11.26 13.60 -16.46
C ILE A 185 -11.77 12.72 -15.31
N VAL A 186 -12.62 13.29 -14.46
CA VAL A 186 -13.22 12.66 -13.27
C VAL A 186 -14.16 11.50 -13.65
N TYR A 187 -14.73 11.54 -14.86
CA TYR A 187 -15.63 10.54 -15.39
C TYR A 187 -15.08 9.98 -16.71
N SER A 188 -15.05 8.66 -16.85
CA SER A 188 -14.58 7.95 -18.06
C SER A 188 -15.61 7.94 -19.20
N ASP A 189 -16.53 8.90 -19.19
CA ASP A 189 -17.58 9.03 -20.20
C ASP A 189 -17.03 9.56 -21.54
N TYR A 190 -15.81 10.12 -21.55
CA TYR A 190 -15.10 10.55 -22.76
C TYR A 190 -13.88 9.66 -23.06
N ARG A 191 -13.72 9.30 -24.34
CA ARG A 191 -12.69 8.39 -24.84
C ARG A 191 -11.30 9.06 -24.81
N MET A 192 -10.31 8.29 -24.37
CA MET A 192 -8.86 8.52 -24.45
C MET A 192 -8.39 9.41 -25.63
N GLN A 193 -7.60 10.43 -25.32
CA GLN A 193 -6.81 11.19 -26.30
C GLN A 193 -5.48 10.44 -26.58
N ILE A 194 -5.28 10.01 -27.83
CA ILE A 194 -4.03 9.36 -28.28
C ILE A 194 -3.16 10.43 -28.95
N ASN A 195 -2.14 10.93 -28.24
CA ASN A 195 -1.16 11.88 -28.81
C ASN A 195 0.10 11.12 -29.23
N GLY A 196 0.39 11.08 -30.54
CA GLY A 196 1.67 10.59 -31.09
C GLY A 196 2.61 11.75 -31.42
N ASN A 197 3.92 11.56 -31.25
CA ASN A 197 4.98 12.49 -31.69
C ASN A 197 5.39 12.28 -33.17
N SER A 198 4.62 11.47 -33.91
CA SER A 198 4.81 11.17 -35.33
C SER A 198 3.45 11.21 -36.02
N THR A 199 3.41 11.59 -37.28
CA THR A 199 2.20 11.70 -38.11
C THR A 199 1.54 10.36 -38.44
N THR A 200 2.08 9.24 -37.95
CA THR A 200 1.58 7.89 -38.24
C THR A 200 1.20 7.13 -36.98
N MET A 201 -0.11 6.94 -36.76
CA MET A 201 -0.65 5.87 -35.90
C MET A 201 -0.58 4.52 -36.64
N ASN A 202 0.53 4.17 -37.31
CA ASN A 202 0.63 2.92 -38.08
C ASN A 202 2.09 2.49 -38.38
N ASN A 203 2.45 1.24 -38.05
CA ASN A 203 3.56 0.49 -38.65
C ASN A 203 3.19 -1.00 -38.94
N GLY A 204 1.93 -1.30 -39.23
CA GLY A 204 1.46 -2.67 -39.48
C GLY A 204 0.07 -2.82 -40.10
N THR A 205 -0.25 -4.01 -40.60
CA THR A 205 -1.52 -4.32 -41.27
C THR A 205 -2.68 -4.43 -40.25
N GLY A 206 -3.50 -3.38 -40.10
CA GLY A 206 -4.69 -3.34 -39.24
C GLY A 206 -5.32 -1.93 -39.13
N ALA A 207 -6.57 -1.83 -38.66
CA ALA A 207 -7.24 -0.53 -38.46
C ALA A 207 -6.68 0.21 -37.24
N CYS A 208 -6.22 1.46 -37.43
CA CYS A 208 -5.50 2.26 -36.43
C CYS A 208 -6.37 2.79 -35.28
N LEU A 209 -7.68 2.97 -35.54
CA LEU A 209 -8.65 3.51 -34.61
C LEU A 209 -10.04 3.01 -35.01
N ALA A 210 -10.57 2.04 -34.27
CA ALA A 210 -11.94 1.55 -34.47
C ALA A 210 -12.89 2.37 -33.59
N ILE A 211 -13.61 3.32 -34.19
CA ILE A 211 -14.69 4.02 -33.51
C ILE A 211 -15.98 3.25 -33.76
N ASN A 212 -16.29 2.32 -32.87
CA ASN A 212 -17.60 1.70 -32.82
C ASN A 212 -18.58 2.67 -32.15
N SER A 213 -19.65 3.03 -32.85
CA SER A 213 -20.79 3.75 -32.27
C SER A 213 -22.04 2.91 -32.49
N THR A 214 -22.74 2.60 -31.39
CA THR A 214 -24.07 1.99 -31.45
C THR A 214 -25.18 3.01 -31.68
N ASP A 215 -24.87 4.31 -31.55
CA ASP A 215 -25.75 5.42 -31.89
C ASP A 215 -25.36 5.96 -33.28
N ASN A 216 -26.24 5.77 -34.25
CA ASN A 216 -26.09 6.25 -35.63
C ASN A 216 -26.71 7.64 -35.86
N THR A 217 -27.16 8.32 -34.80
CA THR A 217 -27.81 9.64 -34.87
C THR A 217 -26.99 10.78 -34.28
N THR A 218 -26.05 10.52 -33.36
CA THR A 218 -25.23 11.58 -32.71
C THR A 218 -23.71 11.43 -32.85
N SER A 219 -23.23 10.28 -33.32
CA SER A 219 -21.79 10.01 -33.41
C SER A 219 -21.21 10.41 -34.76
N MET A 220 -20.80 11.66 -34.91
CA MET A 220 -19.93 12.07 -36.01
C MET A 220 -18.47 11.80 -35.63
N VAL A 221 -17.82 10.91 -36.37
CA VAL A 221 -16.37 10.82 -36.35
C VAL A 221 -15.82 11.79 -37.40
N MET A 222 -15.42 12.98 -36.97
CA MET A 222 -14.58 13.83 -37.82
C MET A 222 -13.14 13.34 -37.75
N LEU A 223 -12.75 12.49 -38.70
CA LEU A 223 -11.34 12.26 -39.01
C LEU A 223 -10.85 13.41 -39.88
N GLY A 224 -10.60 14.56 -39.27
CA GLY A 224 -9.86 15.61 -39.95
C GLY A 224 -8.40 15.18 -40.06
N CYS A 225 -7.93 14.79 -41.25
CA CYS A 225 -6.54 15.09 -41.55
C CYS A 225 -6.44 16.62 -41.62
N ALA A 226 -5.34 17.20 -41.16
CA ALA A 226 -5.06 18.60 -41.47
C ALA A 226 -5.04 18.71 -43.00
N GLN A 227 -6.13 19.20 -43.60
CA GLN A 227 -6.09 19.67 -44.96
C GLN A 227 -5.11 20.83 -44.94
N ASP A 228 -4.08 20.74 -45.78
CA ASP A 228 -3.32 21.90 -46.20
C ASP A 228 -4.33 23.03 -46.48
N ILE A 229 -4.16 24.18 -45.85
CA ILE A 229 -5.12 25.31 -45.94
C ILE A 229 -5.27 25.80 -47.40
N ASN A 230 -4.38 25.35 -48.28
CA ASN A 230 -4.39 25.62 -49.72
C ASN A 230 -5.00 24.51 -50.60
N ALA A 231 -5.40 23.35 -50.04
CA ALA A 231 -6.04 22.29 -50.81
C ALA A 231 -7.56 22.52 -50.85
N ALA A 232 -7.99 23.36 -51.80
CA ALA A 232 -9.38 23.60 -52.10
C ALA A 232 -10.15 22.29 -52.37
N GLY A 233 -11.22 22.06 -51.61
CA GLY A 233 -12.33 21.19 -52.02
C GLY A 233 -12.58 19.98 -51.13
N ILE A 234 -13.32 20.14 -50.04
CA ILE A 234 -14.22 19.09 -49.55
C ILE A 234 -15.53 19.28 -50.30
N GLY A 235 -15.70 18.55 -51.40
CA GLY A 235 -17.00 18.46 -52.08
C GLY A 235 -17.94 17.60 -51.24
N TYR A 236 -18.94 18.23 -50.63
CA TYR A 236 -20.13 17.53 -50.14
C TYR A 236 -21.05 17.26 -51.35
N ASN A 237 -21.48 16.01 -51.52
CA ASN A 237 -22.74 15.69 -52.21
C ASN A 237 -23.85 15.63 -51.16
#